data_AF-A0A1Q7BCI2-F1
#
_entry.id   AF-A0A1Q7BCI2-F1
#
_cell.length_a   1.000
_cell.length_b   1.000
_cell.length_c   1.000
_cell.angle_alpha   90.00
_cell.angle_beta   90.00
_cell.angle_gamma   90.00
#
_symmetry.space_group_name_H-M   'P 1'
#
loop_
_entity.id
_entity.type
_entity.pdbx_description
1 polymer ?
#
loop_
_entity_poly.entity_id
_entity_poly.type
_entity_poly.pdbx_seq_one_letter_code
_entity_poly.pdbx_strand_id
1 'polypeptide(L)'
;MIDFRAAKLLGHRRNIERYCRLLATELTELERQYLHKRIAEEQAQLEQLEKSQPERQSKVIAAADRAGEAMRPLGPAHNDVTGLSTDG
;
A
#
# COMPACT_ATOMS: atom_id res chain seq x y z
N MET A 1 4.70 12.34 10.29
CA MET A 1 5.46 11.94 9.10
C MET A 1 4.52 12.01 7.91
N ILE A 2 4.68 12.97 7.00
CA ILE A 2 3.79 13.10 5.83
C ILE A 2 3.99 11.85 4.97
N ASP A 3 2.89 11.19 4.60
CA ASP A 3 2.94 10.11 3.63
C ASP A 3 3.33 10.71 2.27
N PHE A 4 4.61 10.51 1.91
CA PHE A 4 5.21 11.00 0.68
C PHE A 4 4.42 10.58 -0.57
N ARG A 5 3.79 9.40 -0.54
CA ARG A 5 2.98 8.91 -1.66
C ARG A 5 1.63 9.62 -1.70
N ALA A 6 0.99 9.82 -0.56
CA ALA A 6 -0.24 10.60 -0.48
C ALA A 6 0.02 12.05 -0.96
N ALA A 7 1.13 12.65 -0.57
CA ALA A 7 1.55 13.97 -1.05
C ALA A 7 1.76 13.99 -2.57
N LYS A 8 2.33 12.93 -3.14
CA LYS A 8 2.54 12.78 -4.60
C LYS A 8 1.21 12.64 -5.36
N LEU A 9 0.29 11.79 -4.88
CA LEU A 9 -1.06 11.65 -5.45
C LEU A 9 -1.82 12.99 -5.43
N LEU A 10 -1.77 13.70 -4.30
CA LEU A 10 -2.38 15.03 -4.19
C LEU A 10 -1.73 16.04 -5.13
N GLY A 11 -0.40 15.97 -5.31
CA GLY A 11 0.34 16.80 -6.26
C GLY A 11 -0.16 16.64 -7.69
N HIS A 12 -0.23 15.40 -8.18
CA HIS A 12 -0.70 15.13 -9.54
C HIS A 12 -2.15 15.58 -9.76
N ARG A 13 -3.05 15.33 -8.78
CA ARG A 13 -4.45 15.80 -8.86
C ARG A 13 -4.54 17.33 -8.95
N ARG A 14 -3.77 18.05 -8.12
CA ARG A 14 -3.70 19.52 -8.16
C ARG A 14 -3.14 20.04 -9.49
N ASN A 15 -2.13 19.38 -10.05
CA ASN A 15 -1.58 19.76 -11.34
C ASN A 15 -2.61 19.63 -12.46
N ILE A 16 -3.37 18.52 -12.49
CA ILE A 16 -4.46 18.31 -13.45
C ILE A 16 -5.52 19.42 -13.32
N GLU A 17 -6.01 19.69 -12.11
CA GLU A 17 -7.00 20.75 -11.89
C GLU A 17 -6.48 22.11 -12.38
N ARG A 18 -5.21 22.42 -12.10
CA ARG A 18 -4.56 23.65 -12.54
C ARG A 18 -4.52 23.74 -14.07
N TYR A 19 -4.12 22.67 -14.75
CA TYR A 19 -4.06 22.66 -16.21
C TYR A 19 -5.45 22.75 -16.85
N CYS A 20 -6.47 22.10 -16.27
CA CYS A 20 -7.85 22.27 -16.71
C CYS A 20 -8.35 23.71 -16.56
N ARG A 21 -7.97 24.41 -15.48
CA ARG A 21 -8.29 25.83 -15.31
C ARG A 21 -7.57 26.72 -16.33
N LEU A 22 -6.30 26.42 -16.64
CA LEU A 22 -5.57 27.14 -17.69
C LEU A 22 -6.20 26.94 -19.07
N LEU A 23 -6.74 25.76 -19.38
CA LEU A 23 -7.42 25.52 -20.66
C LEU A 23 -8.67 26.39 -20.88
N ALA A 24 -9.24 26.95 -19.81
CA ALA A 24 -10.37 27.86 -19.86
C ALA A 24 -9.96 29.32 -20.12
N THR A 25 -8.67 29.64 -20.16
CA THR A 25 -8.17 30.98 -20.50
C THR A 25 -7.83 31.08 -21.98
N GLU A 26 -7.50 32.30 -22.43
CA GLU A 26 -6.92 32.51 -23.75
C GLU A 26 -5.54 31.87 -23.80
N LEU A 27 -5.35 30.99 -24.79
CA LEU A 27 -4.12 30.23 -25.03
C LEU A 27 -3.91 30.13 -26.53
N THR A 28 -2.65 30.16 -26.93
CA THR A 28 -2.26 29.75 -28.28
C THR A 28 -2.54 28.26 -28.47
N GLU A 29 -2.64 27.85 -29.73
CA GLU A 29 -2.84 26.44 -30.08
C GLU A 29 -1.69 25.56 -29.55
N LEU A 30 -0.45 26.06 -29.59
CA LEU A 30 0.71 25.37 -29.05
C LEU A 30 0.60 25.15 -27.53
N GLU A 31 0.20 26.18 -26.78
CA GLU A 31 0.01 26.08 -25.32
C GLU A 31 -1.12 25.12 -24.97
N ARG A 32 -2.23 25.15 -25.73
CA ARG A 32 -3.36 24.23 -25.55
C ARG A 32 -2.94 22.78 -25.77
N GLN A 33 -2.20 22.50 -26.84
CA GLN A 33 -1.66 21.17 -27.12
C GLN A 33 -0.69 20.70 -26.03
N TYR A 34 0.18 21.60 -25.57
CA TYR A 34 1.09 21.31 -24.46
C TYR A 34 0.33 20.94 -23.18
N LEU A 35 -0.72 21.69 -22.82
CA LEU A 35 -1.52 21.40 -21.64
C LEU A 35 -2.28 20.07 -21.74
N HIS A 36 -2.87 19.75 -22.89
CA HIS A 36 -3.51 18.45 -23.09
C HIS A 36 -2.52 17.30 -22.92
N LYS A 37 -1.32 17.41 -23.50
CA LYS A 37 -0.25 16.42 -23.29
C LYS A 37 0.12 16.29 -21.82
N ARG A 38 0.28 17.41 -21.11
CA ARG A 38 0.62 17.42 -19.68
C ARG A 38 -0.47 16.80 -18.81
N ILE A 39 -1.74 17.07 -19.10
CA ILE A 39 -2.86 16.45 -18.38
C ILE A 39 -2.83 14.92 -18.55
N ALA A 40 -2.62 14.43 -19.77
CA ALA A 40 -2.52 13.00 -20.04
C ALA A 40 -1.33 12.36 -19.29
N GLU A 41 -0.17 13.04 -19.26
CA GLU A 41 1.01 12.57 -18.50
C GLU A 41 0.73 12.47 -16.99
N GLU A 42 0.08 13.48 -16.40
CA GLU A 42 -0.27 13.48 -14.98
C GLU A 42 -1.29 12.38 -14.64
N GLN A 43 -2.28 12.16 -15.51
CA GLN A 43 -3.25 11.07 -15.36
C GLN A 43 -2.58 9.69 -15.42
N ALA A 44 -1.68 9.47 -16.37
CA ALA A 44 -0.93 8.22 -16.47
C ALA A 44 -0.07 7.97 -15.21
N GLN A 45 0.55 9.02 -14.65
CA GLN A 45 1.33 8.91 -13.41
C GLN A 45 0.45 8.60 -12.20
N LEU A 46 -0.75 9.19 -12.11
CA LEU A 46 -1.74 8.85 -11.09
C LEU A 46 -2.15 7.38 -11.17
N GLU A 47 -2.51 6.90 -12.35
CA GLU A 47 -2.90 5.50 -12.54
C GLU A 47 -1.78 4.54 -12.14
N GLN A 48 -0.53 4.84 -12.50
CA GLN A 48 0.63 4.02 -12.08
C GLN A 48 0.82 4.03 -10.56
N LEU A 49 0.63 5.18 -9.91
CA LEU A 49 0.71 5.32 -8.46
C LEU A 49 -0.43 4.60 -7.74
N GLU A 50 -1.61 4.51 -8.34
CA GLU A 50 -2.76 3.76 -7.80
C GLU A 50 -2.62 2.25 -8.04
N LYS A 51 -2.18 1.82 -9.24
CA LYS A 51 -1.93 0.41 -9.57
C LYS A 51 -0.80 -0.23 -8.76
N SER A 52 0.16 0.56 -8.28
CA SER A 52 1.21 0.09 -7.36
C SER A 52 0.72 -0.04 -5.90
N GLN A 53 -0.54 0.23 -5.61
CA GLN A 53 -1.14 0.17 -4.26
C GLN A 53 -1.47 -1.27 -3.79
N PRO A 54 -2.09 -2.16 -4.60
CA PRO A 54 -2.44 -3.52 -4.17
C PRO A 54 -1.23 -4.38 -3.79
N GLU A 55 -0.07 -4.21 -4.43
CA GLU A 55 1.12 -5.04 -4.15
C GLU A 55 1.74 -4.79 -2.76
N ARG A 56 1.57 -3.59 -2.22
CA ARG A 56 2.16 -3.22 -0.92
C ARG A 56 1.24 -3.60 0.25
N GLN A 57 -0.07 -3.49 0.08
CA GLN A 57 -1.05 -3.90 1.10
C GLN A 57 -1.02 -5.42 1.31
N SER A 58 -0.92 -6.22 0.24
CA SER A 58 -0.80 -7.69 0.35
C SER A 58 0.49 -8.16 1.05
N LYS A 59 1.60 -7.42 0.93
CA LYS A 59 2.86 -7.76 1.63
C LYS A 59 2.84 -7.44 3.13
N VAL A 60 2.09 -6.42 3.55
CA VAL A 60 1.99 -6.04 4.97
C VAL A 60 1.12 -7.01 5.76
N ILE A 61 0.02 -7.50 5.17
CA ILE A 61 -0.87 -8.49 5.80
C ILE A 61 -0.14 -9.84 5.93
N ALA A 62 0.53 -10.32 4.87
CA ALA A 62 1.26 -11.58 4.89
C ALA A 62 2.48 -11.60 5.84
N ALA A 63 3.04 -10.44 6.19
CA ALA A 63 4.12 -10.32 7.18
C ALA A 63 3.58 -10.31 8.62
N ALA A 64 2.40 -9.73 8.84
CA ALA A 64 1.73 -9.72 10.15
C ALA A 64 1.28 -11.12 10.56
N ASP A 65 0.73 -11.91 9.63
CA ASP A 65 0.31 -13.29 9.91
C ASP A 65 1.49 -14.21 10.28
N ARG A 66 2.66 -14.01 9.68
CA ARG A 66 3.84 -14.86 9.91
C ARG A 66 4.50 -14.63 11.29
N ALA A 67 4.26 -13.48 11.92
CA ALA A 67 4.80 -13.16 13.24
C ALA A 67 3.95 -13.75 14.39
N GLY A 68 2.68 -14.11 14.13
CA GLY A 68 1.76 -14.64 15.14
C GLY A 68 1.93 -16.14 15.46
N GLU A 69 2.61 -16.91 14.60
CA GLU A 69 2.62 -18.38 14.70
C GLU A 69 3.83 -18.97 15.44
N ALA A 70 4.86 -18.17 15.74
CA ALA A 70 6.10 -18.63 16.37
C ALA A 70 6.05 -18.78 17.91
N MET A 71 4.88 -18.58 18.53
CA MET A 71 4.72 -18.62 20.00
C MET A 71 3.60 -19.61 20.41
N ARG A 72 3.67 -20.88 19.98
CA ARG A 72 2.99 -21.96 20.71
C ARG A 72 3.99 -22.64 21.63
N PRO A 73 3.85 -22.55 22.96
CA PRO A 73 4.67 -23.34 23.87
C PRO A 73 4.33 -24.82 23.67
N LEU A 74 5.37 -25.64 23.51
CA LEU A 74 5.31 -27.10 23.57
C LEU A 74 4.59 -27.51 24.86
N GLY A 75 3.48 -28.24 24.72
CA GLY A 75 2.75 -28.79 25.86
C GLY A 75 3.63 -29.70 26.71
N PRO A 76 3.33 -29.86 28.01
CA PRO A 76 4.20 -30.59 28.92
C PRO A 76 4.22 -32.08 28.58
N ALA A 77 5.43 -32.65 28.61
CA ALA A 77 5.68 -34.07 28.48
C ALA A 77 4.89 -34.85 29.55
N HIS A 78 4.06 -35.80 29.10
CA HIS A 78 3.52 -36.84 29.97
C HIS A 78 4.69 -37.65 30.52
N ASN A 79 4.94 -37.53 31.81
CA ASN A 79 5.83 -38.41 32.56
C ASN A 79 4.95 -39.41 33.31
N ASP A 80 4.70 -40.56 32.71
CA ASP A 80 4.02 -41.67 33.36
C ASP A 80 4.99 -42.33 34.35
N VAL A 81 4.88 -41.94 35.62
CA VAL A 81 5.39 -42.71 36.75
C VAL A 81 4.20 -43.11 37.63
N THR A 82 3.67 -44.29 37.35
CA THR A 82 2.95 -45.11 38.33
C THR A 82 3.87 -46.30 38.57
N GLY A 83 4.62 -46.38 39.68
CA GLY A 83 4.09 -46.37 41.02
C GLY A 83 3.81 -47.81 41.41
N LEU A 84 4.85 -48.50 41.91
CA LEU A 84 4.77 -49.80 42.56
C LEU A 84 3.59 -49.83 43.53
N SER A 85 2.74 -50.84 43.40
CA SER A 85 1.83 -51.25 44.47
C SER A 85 2.17 -52.71 44.80
N THR A 86 3.07 -52.86 45.76
CA THR A 86 3.21 -54.07 46.58
C THR A 86 2.49 -53.79 47.89
N ASP A 87 1.54 -54.66 48.24
CA ASP A 87 1.02 -54.99 49.58
C ASP A 87 -0.22 -55.86 49.30
N GLY A 88 -0.53 -56.98 49.96
CA GLY A 88 0.01 -57.68 51.12
C GLY A 88 -1.04 -58.74 51.46
#